data_AF-A0A948TYK1-F1
#
_entry.id   AF-A0A948TYK1-F1
#
_cell.length_a   1.000
_cell.length_b   1.000
_cell.length_c   1.000
_cell.angle_alpha   90.00
_cell.angle_beta   90.00
_cell.angle_gamma   90.00
#
_symmetry.space_group_name_H-M   'P 1'
#
loop_
_entity.id
_entity.type
_entity.pdbx_description
1 polymer ?
#
loop_
_entity_poly.entity_id
_entity_poly.type
_entity_poly.pdbx_seq_one_letter_code
_entity_poly.pdbx_strand_id
1 'polypeptide(L)'
;MSNETVSPFSTDPAEPLDNPKGSYPHLVVRIMSAVYQRESIEVREGEPSVHVGHRNAYVQHPVPFTADGSISEGCRKLLLGGVLKAVIRTGHRMCVVWQLGVCSYVECDGRIDKSRDAPSGGVSLPTKIEFDKRVPFDLVS
;
A
#
# COMPACT_ATOMS: atom_id res chain seq x y z
N MET A 1 -35.30 -26.21 15.40
CA MET A 1 -34.09 -27.04 15.18
C MET A 1 -33.55 -26.71 13.80
N SER A 2 -32.42 -26.02 13.75
CA SER A 2 -31.53 -25.94 12.59
C SER A 2 -30.15 -25.60 13.14
N ASN A 3 -29.32 -26.63 13.25
CA ASN A 3 -27.90 -26.52 13.54
C ASN A 3 -27.23 -25.89 12.31
N GLU A 4 -26.75 -24.66 12.44
CA GLU A 4 -25.80 -24.09 11.48
C GLU A 4 -24.40 -24.19 12.07
N THR A 5 -23.63 -25.13 11.52
CA THR A 5 -22.20 -25.27 11.76
C THR A 5 -21.49 -24.11 11.07
N VAL A 6 -21.12 -23.08 11.83
CA VAL A 6 -20.32 -21.96 11.35
C VAL A 6 -18.85 -22.39 11.26
N SER A 7 -18.25 -22.16 10.08
CA SER A 7 -16.84 -22.38 9.77
C SER A 7 -15.91 -21.63 10.76
N PRO A 8 -14.77 -22.22 11.19
CA PRO A 8 -13.85 -21.60 12.14
C PRO A 8 -13.01 -20.44 11.55
N PHE A 9 -13.20 -20.11 10.28
CA PHE A 9 -12.57 -18.97 9.62
C PHE A 9 -13.64 -17.90 9.38
N SER A 10 -13.64 -16.91 10.27
CA SER A 10 -14.52 -15.73 10.34
C SER A 10 -15.07 -15.27 8.98
N THR A 11 -16.40 -15.11 8.95
CA THR A 11 -17.18 -14.46 7.88
C THR A 11 -17.34 -12.95 8.12
N ASP A 12 -16.50 -12.34 8.94
CA ASP A 12 -16.53 -10.89 9.08
C ASP A 12 -15.88 -10.27 7.83
N PRO A 13 -16.57 -9.38 7.10
CA PRO A 13 -15.91 -8.59 6.08
C PRO A 13 -14.76 -7.86 6.76
N ALA A 14 -13.54 -8.03 6.23
CA ALA A 14 -12.33 -7.43 6.78
C ALA A 14 -12.62 -5.97 7.21
N GLU A 15 -12.54 -5.71 8.52
CA GLU A 15 -12.87 -4.40 9.06
C GLU A 15 -12.07 -3.31 8.33
N PRO A 16 -12.67 -2.14 8.06
CA PRO A 16 -12.04 -1.12 7.25
C PRO A 16 -10.84 -0.57 8.01
N LEU A 17 -9.64 -0.71 7.45
CA LEU A 17 -8.42 -0.09 7.98
C LEU A 17 -8.58 1.43 7.98
N ASP A 18 -8.95 1.97 9.15
CA ASP A 18 -9.41 3.33 9.39
C ASP A 18 -8.45 4.43 8.89
N ASN A 19 -8.81 4.97 7.72
CA ASN A 19 -8.79 6.39 7.41
C ASN A 19 -10.09 6.63 6.60
N PRO A 20 -10.85 7.74 6.79
CA PRO A 20 -12.22 7.86 6.28
C PRO A 20 -12.33 8.02 4.75
N LYS A 21 -11.24 7.79 4.01
CA LYS A 21 -11.25 7.54 2.57
C LYS A 21 -10.19 6.49 2.27
N GLY A 22 -10.60 5.37 1.68
CA GLY A 22 -9.72 4.55 0.84
C GLY A 22 -9.25 5.34 -0.38
N SER A 23 -8.49 6.41 -0.16
CA SER A 23 -8.10 7.35 -1.19
C SER A 23 -7.09 6.69 -2.10
N TYR A 24 -7.39 6.76 -3.38
CA TYR A 24 -6.45 6.42 -4.41
C TYR A 24 -5.66 7.66 -4.82
N PRO A 25 -4.39 7.51 -5.20
CA PRO A 25 -3.63 6.27 -5.22
C PRO A 25 -3.03 5.97 -3.84
N HIS A 26 -2.72 4.71 -3.59
CA HIS A 26 -1.90 4.31 -2.45
C HIS A 26 -0.89 3.25 -2.86
N LEU A 27 0.17 3.12 -2.08
CA LEU A 27 1.23 2.16 -2.26
C LEU A 27 1.07 1.02 -1.25
N VAL A 28 1.25 -0.22 -1.69
CA VAL A 28 1.39 -1.39 -0.84
C VAL A 28 2.84 -1.86 -0.94
N VAL A 29 3.58 -1.76 0.15
CA VAL A 29 4.95 -2.24 0.27
C VAL A 29 4.92 -3.65 0.86
N ARG A 30 5.48 -4.61 0.14
CA ARG A 30 5.61 -5.99 0.59
C ARG A 30 6.94 -6.19 1.30
N ILE A 31 6.91 -6.06 2.62
CA ILE A 31 8.11 -6.21 3.47
C ILE A 31 8.49 -7.68 3.59
N MET A 32 7.49 -8.56 3.74
CA MET A 32 7.64 -10.01 3.71
C MET A 32 6.52 -10.67 2.91
N SER A 33 6.52 -12.00 2.80
CA SER A 33 5.56 -12.74 1.98
C SER A 33 4.10 -12.38 2.29
N ALA A 34 3.78 -12.24 3.58
CA ALA A 34 2.46 -11.92 4.13
C ALA A 34 2.47 -10.69 5.06
N VAL A 35 3.50 -9.84 5.02
CA VAL A 35 3.55 -8.60 5.81
C VAL A 35 3.54 -7.42 4.86
N TYR A 36 2.45 -6.65 4.91
CA TYR A 36 2.20 -5.53 4.02
C TYR A 36 2.17 -4.22 4.80
N GLN A 37 2.70 -3.18 4.18
CA GLN A 37 2.60 -1.83 4.66
C GLN A 37 1.89 -0.98 3.62
N ARG A 38 0.79 -0.37 4.02
CA ARG A 38 0.05 0.56 3.18
C ARG A 38 0.55 1.97 3.42
N GLU A 39 0.82 2.67 2.33
CA GLU A 39 1.32 4.03 2.32
C GLU A 39 0.39 4.89 1.46
N SER A 40 -0.20 5.93 2.05
CA SER A 40 -0.96 6.92 1.27
C SER A 40 -0.01 7.74 0.41
N ILE A 41 -0.40 7.98 -0.83
CA ILE A 41 0.37 8.81 -1.75
C ILE A 41 -0.36 10.14 -1.91
N GLU A 42 0.31 11.23 -1.54
CA GLU A 42 -0.20 12.57 -1.79
C GLU A 42 0.06 12.96 -3.24
N VAL A 43 -0.97 13.43 -3.94
CA VAL A 43 -0.88 13.91 -5.32
C VAL A 43 -0.91 15.43 -5.31
N ARG A 44 0.16 16.05 -5.80
CA ARG A 44 0.41 17.50 -5.74
C ARG A 44 0.52 18.09 -7.14
N GLU A 45 0.14 19.35 -7.28
CA GLU A 45 0.37 20.14 -8.49
C GLU A 45 1.69 20.91 -8.38
N GLY A 46 2.47 20.94 -9.47
CA GLY A 46 3.70 21.74 -9.59
C GLY A 46 4.84 21.00 -10.29
N GLU A 47 6.09 21.39 -10.03
CA GLU A 47 7.24 20.81 -10.75
C GLU A 47 7.35 19.28 -10.54
N PRO A 48 7.71 18.51 -11.60
CA PRO A 48 7.83 17.06 -11.54
C PRO A 48 8.76 16.59 -10.42
N SER A 49 8.20 15.95 -9.40
CA SER A 49 8.95 15.42 -8.25
C SER A 49 8.25 14.19 -7.67
N VAL A 50 9.01 13.20 -7.22
CA VAL A 50 8.47 12.02 -6.54
C VAL A 50 9.32 11.69 -5.34
N HIS A 51 8.65 11.41 -4.23
CA HIS A 51 9.26 10.91 -3.02
C HIS A 51 8.52 9.66 -2.56
N VAL A 52 9.30 8.60 -2.29
CA VAL A 52 8.81 7.35 -1.68
C VAL A 52 9.57 7.18 -0.37
N GLY A 53 8.96 7.65 0.71
CA GLY A 53 9.43 7.56 2.08
C GLY A 53 8.45 6.77 2.95
N HIS A 54 8.89 6.45 4.17
CA HIS A 54 8.05 5.79 5.16
C HIS A 54 7.02 6.80 5.71
N ARG A 55 5.71 6.57 5.46
CA ARG A 55 4.61 7.46 5.87
C ARG A 55 4.66 8.87 5.31
N ASN A 56 5.41 9.03 4.22
CA ASN A 56 5.56 10.28 3.51
C ASN A 56 5.86 9.93 2.05
N ALA A 57 4.81 9.61 1.30
CA ALA A 57 4.91 9.37 -0.13
C ALA A 57 4.12 10.43 -0.88
N TYR A 58 4.73 11.02 -1.93
CA TYR A 58 4.05 11.97 -2.79
C TYR A 58 4.52 11.89 -4.23
N VAL A 59 3.63 12.29 -5.14
CA VAL A 59 3.95 12.62 -6.53
C VAL A 59 3.47 14.04 -6.82
N GLN A 60 4.33 14.85 -7.41
CA GLN A 60 4.05 16.20 -7.85
C GLN A 60 4.21 16.27 -9.37
N HIS A 61 3.21 16.80 -10.06
CA HIS A 61 3.19 16.92 -11.51
C HIS A 61 2.47 18.20 -11.94
N PRO A 62 2.85 18.88 -13.05
CA PRO A 62 2.22 20.13 -13.46
C PRO A 62 0.74 19.99 -13.81
N VAL A 63 0.36 18.81 -14.31
CA VAL A 63 -1.03 18.46 -14.64
C VAL A 63 -1.33 17.10 -14.01
N PRO A 64 -1.61 17.02 -12.70
CA PRO A 64 -1.67 15.75 -11.97
C PRO A 64 -2.95 14.96 -12.27
N PHE A 65 -4.04 15.65 -12.61
CA PHE A 65 -5.36 15.05 -12.86
C PHE A 65 -5.83 15.30 -14.29
N THR A 66 -6.65 14.39 -14.82
CA THR A 66 -7.45 14.58 -16.03
C THR A 66 -8.80 15.22 -15.69
N ALA A 67 -9.57 15.60 -16.72
CA ALA A 67 -10.86 16.28 -16.55
C ALA A 67 -11.90 15.47 -15.76
N ASP A 68 -11.78 14.14 -15.74
CA ASP A 68 -12.63 13.21 -14.97
C ASP A 68 -12.17 13.03 -13.51
N GLY A 69 -11.12 13.75 -13.09
CA GLY A 69 -10.55 13.65 -11.75
C GLY A 69 -9.62 12.45 -11.54
N SER A 70 -9.39 11.61 -12.56
CA SER A 70 -8.42 10.53 -12.47
C SER A 70 -6.98 11.04 -12.62
N ILE A 71 -5.99 10.25 -12.19
CA ILE A 71 -4.58 10.65 -12.32
C ILE A 71 -4.15 10.61 -13.78
N SER A 72 -3.55 11.70 -14.25
CA SER A 72 -3.03 11.84 -15.60
C SER A 72 -1.93 10.82 -15.92
N GLU A 73 -1.81 10.46 -17.19
CA GLU A 73 -0.81 9.48 -17.63
C GLU A 73 0.62 9.92 -17.30
N GLY A 74 0.93 11.21 -17.44
CA GLY A 74 2.23 11.78 -17.07
C GLY A 74 2.54 11.62 -15.58
N CYS A 75 1.57 11.91 -14.72
CA CYS A 75 1.70 11.74 -13.28
C CYS A 75 1.84 10.26 -12.89
N ARG A 76 1.09 9.35 -13.54
CA ARG A 76 1.24 7.89 -13.35
C ARG A 76 2.63 7.39 -13.72
N LYS A 77 3.14 7.79 -14.89
CA LYS A 77 4.49 7.42 -15.35
C LYS A 77 5.56 7.93 -14.38
N LEU A 78 5.42 9.17 -13.94
CA LEU A 78 6.35 9.78 -13.01
C LEU A 78 6.36 9.02 -11.66
N LEU A 79 5.19 8.74 -11.09
CA LEU A 79 5.06 7.97 -9.86
C LEU A 79 5.66 6.57 -9.99
N LEU A 80 5.33 5.82 -11.07
CA LEU A 80 5.88 4.50 -11.31
C LEU A 80 7.41 4.51 -11.44
N GLY A 81 7.97 5.53 -12.08
CA GLY A 81 9.43 5.71 -12.16
C GLY A 81 10.08 5.93 -10.78
N GLY A 82 9.44 6.70 -9.91
CA GLY A 82 9.91 6.90 -8.53
C GLY A 82 9.76 5.65 -7.65
N VAL A 83 8.64 4.92 -7.79
CA VAL A 83 8.42 3.64 -7.11
C VAL A 83 9.43 2.61 -7.56
N LEU A 84 9.74 2.51 -8.86
CA LEU A 84 10.76 1.59 -9.36
C LEU A 84 12.13 1.87 -8.74
N LYS A 85 12.54 3.14 -8.68
CA LYS A 85 13.78 3.52 -7.98
C LYS A 85 13.77 3.11 -6.51
N ALA A 86 12.62 3.23 -5.83
CA ALA A 86 12.47 2.83 -4.44
C ALA A 86 12.52 1.30 -4.25
N VAL A 87 11.87 0.54 -5.14
CA VAL A 87 11.92 -0.93 -5.18
C VAL A 87 13.37 -1.40 -5.35
N ILE A 88 14.10 -0.86 -6.32
CA ILE A 88 15.51 -1.20 -6.56
C ILE A 88 16.37 -0.84 -5.34
N ARG A 89 16.18 0.34 -4.75
CA ARG A 89 16.97 0.81 -3.60
C ARG A 89 16.73 -0.04 -2.34
N THR A 90 15.50 -0.46 -2.09
CA THR A 90 15.10 -1.12 -0.84
C THR A 90 15.05 -2.65 -0.94
N GLY A 91 14.94 -3.19 -2.16
CA GLY A 91 14.70 -4.62 -2.40
C GLY A 91 13.28 -5.08 -2.08
N HIS A 92 12.39 -4.18 -1.61
CA HIS A 92 11.00 -4.52 -1.32
C HIS A 92 10.13 -4.38 -2.57
N ARG A 93 9.35 -5.42 -2.87
CA ARG A 93 8.33 -5.37 -3.92
C ARG A 93 7.23 -4.40 -3.54
N MET A 94 6.75 -3.62 -4.50
CA MET A 94 5.72 -2.62 -4.25
C MET A 94 4.60 -2.72 -5.28
N CYS A 95 3.38 -2.37 -4.86
CA CYS A 95 2.19 -2.32 -5.71
C CYS A 95 1.53 -0.95 -5.57
N VAL A 96 1.38 -0.22 -6.68
CA VAL A 96 0.61 1.02 -6.71
C VAL A 96 -0.84 0.68 -7.02
N VAL A 97 -1.76 1.03 -6.14
CA VAL A 97 -3.19 0.83 -6.32
C VAL A 97 -3.81 2.14 -6.75
N TRP A 98 -4.39 2.17 -7.96
CA TRP A 98 -4.87 3.38 -8.63
C TRP A 98 -6.36 3.64 -8.42
N GLN A 99 -7.13 2.56 -8.27
CA GLN A 99 -8.55 2.54 -7.96
C GLN A 99 -8.94 1.10 -7.61
N LEU A 100 -10.21 0.88 -7.28
CA LEU A 100 -10.72 -0.46 -7.06
C LEU A 100 -10.53 -1.30 -8.32
N GLY A 101 -9.92 -2.47 -8.17
CA GLY A 101 -9.69 -3.39 -9.30
C GLY A 101 -8.61 -2.94 -10.30
N VAL A 102 -7.77 -1.95 -9.97
CA VAL A 102 -6.70 -1.48 -10.87
C VAL A 102 -5.43 -1.17 -10.07
N CYS A 103 -4.40 -1.96 -10.29
CA CYS A 103 -3.10 -1.78 -9.66
C CYS A 103 -1.93 -2.08 -10.62
N SER A 104 -0.73 -1.68 -10.21
CA SER A 104 0.51 -1.93 -10.92
C SER A 104 1.57 -2.44 -9.95
N TYR A 105 2.02 -3.66 -10.16
CA TYR A 105 3.14 -4.27 -9.45
C TYR A 105 4.44 -3.76 -10.04
N VAL A 106 5.37 -3.38 -9.19
CA VAL A 106 6.69 -2.89 -9.56
C VAL A 106 7.72 -3.82 -8.94
N GLU A 107 8.44 -4.52 -9.82
CA GLU A 107 9.41 -5.56 -9.46
C GLU A 107 10.85 -5.01 -9.52
N CYS A 108 11.76 -5.65 -8.78
CA CYS A 108 13.15 -5.22 -8.67
C CYS A 108 13.96 -5.35 -9.97
N ASP A 109 13.47 -6.13 -10.93
CA ASP A 109 14.08 -6.33 -12.25
C ASP A 109 13.66 -5.26 -13.27
N GLY A 110 12.84 -4.28 -12.87
CA GLY A 110 12.32 -3.24 -13.75
C GLY A 110 10.98 -3.56 -14.37
N ARG A 111 10.41 -4.74 -14.14
CA ARG A 111 9.10 -5.10 -14.67
C ARG A 111 7.99 -4.35 -13.94
N ILE A 112 7.00 -3.89 -14.71
CA ILE A 112 5.79 -3.26 -14.20
C ILE A 112 4.58 -4.02 -14.73
N ASP A 113 3.93 -4.80 -13.88
CA ASP A 113 2.80 -5.65 -14.25
C ASP A 113 1.47 -5.00 -13.84
N LYS A 114 0.53 -4.90 -14.78
CA LYS A 114 -0.84 -4.44 -14.48
C LYS A 114 -1.65 -5.61 -13.94
N SER A 115 -2.43 -5.37 -12.90
CA SER A 115 -3.32 -6.37 -12.30
C SER A 115 -4.63 -5.74 -11.84
N ARG A 116 -5.63 -6.58 -11.62
CA ARG A 116 -6.89 -6.20 -10.97
C ARG A 116 -6.89 -6.50 -9.47
N ASP A 117 -6.00 -7.36 -9.04
CA ASP A 117 -5.94 -7.85 -7.66
C ASP A 117 -4.71 -7.26 -6.97
N ALA A 118 -4.93 -6.31 -6.07
CA ALA A 118 -3.89 -5.83 -5.15
C ALA A 118 -3.54 -6.93 -4.13
N PRO A 119 -2.34 -6.91 -3.51
CA PRO A 119 -1.98 -7.88 -2.49
C PRO A 119 -3.02 -7.88 -1.36
N SER A 120 -3.51 -9.08 -1.01
CA SER A 120 -4.54 -9.29 0.00
C SER A 120 -4.20 -10.50 0.88
N GLY A 121 -4.89 -10.63 2.03
CA GLY A 121 -4.69 -11.75 2.96
C GLY A 121 -3.43 -11.70 3.84
N GLY A 122 -2.65 -10.61 3.77
CA GLY A 122 -1.48 -10.40 4.63
C GLY A 122 -1.80 -9.61 5.90
N VAL A 123 -0.90 -9.69 6.89
CA VAL A 123 -0.93 -8.88 8.10
C VAL A 123 -0.42 -7.48 7.75
N SER A 124 -1.22 -6.46 8.08
CA SER A 124 -0.80 -5.06 7.95
C SER A 124 0.06 -4.67 9.15
N LEU A 125 1.19 -3.99 8.93
CA LEU A 125 1.95 -3.45 10.06
C LEU A 125 1.16 -2.36 10.78
N PRO A 126 1.13 -2.37 12.13
CA PRO A 126 0.46 -1.34 12.88
C PRO A 126 1.15 0.02 12.67
N THR A 127 0.34 1.08 12.59
CA THR A 127 0.83 2.46 12.43
C THR A 127 1.53 2.96 13.69
N LYS A 128 1.37 2.33 14.84
CA LYS A 128 2.17 2.58 16.03
C LYS A 128 2.73 1.25 16.51
N ILE A 129 4.04 1.11 16.49
CA ILE A 129 4.70 -0.03 17.13
C ILE A 129 5.19 0.48 18.48
N GLU A 130 4.50 0.11 19.56
CA GLU A 130 5.01 0.29 20.92
C GLU A 130 6.00 -0.85 21.19
N PHE A 131 7.29 -0.55 21.08
CA PHE A 131 8.36 -1.52 21.34
C PHE A 131 8.58 -1.80 22.85
N ASP A 132 7.95 -1.03 23.74
CA ASP A 132 8.38 -0.93 25.14
C ASP A 132 7.31 -1.35 26.16
N LYS A 133 6.76 -2.55 25.98
CA LYS A 133 6.34 -3.34 27.15
C LYS A 133 7.36 -4.45 27.30
N ARG A 134 8.47 -4.14 27.99
CA ARG A 134 9.43 -5.15 28.42
C ARG A 134 8.65 -6.32 29.01
N VAL A 135 8.81 -7.50 28.43
CA VAL A 135 8.26 -8.71 29.03
C VAL A 135 8.95 -8.85 30.40
N PRO A 136 8.21 -8.86 31.52
CA PRO A 136 8.82 -9.05 32.82
C PRO A 136 9.60 -10.36 32.81
N PHE A 137 10.84 -10.34 33.30
CA PHE A 137 11.70 -11.52 33.35
C PHE A 137 11.20 -12.59 34.32
N ASP A 138 10.15 -12.29 35.10
CA ASP A 138 9.73 -13.05 36.28
C ASP A 138 8.73 -14.19 35.98
N LEU A 139 8.62 -14.65 34.73
CA LEU A 139 7.73 -15.78 34.35
C LEU A 139 8.47 -17.07 33.98
N VAL A 140 9.75 -17.18 34.34
CA VAL A 140 10.46 -18.47 34.32
C VAL A 140 10.67 -18.93 35.76
N SER A 141 9.65 -19.60 36.30
CA SER A 141 9.73 -20.41 37.52
C SER A 141 9.48 -21.87 37.18
#